data_AF-A0A3C0PQ83-F1
#
_entry.id   AF-A0A3C0PQ83-F1
#
_cell.length_a   1.000
_cell.length_b   1.000
_cell.length_c   1.000
_cell.angle_alpha   90.00
_cell.angle_beta   90.00
_cell.angle_gamma   90.00
#
_symmetry.space_group_name_H-M   'P 1'
#
loop_
_entity.id
_entity.type
_entity.pdbx_description
1 polymer ?
#
loop_
_entity_poly.entity_id
_entity_poly.type
_entity_poly.pdbx_seq_one_letter_code
_entity_poly.pdbx_strand_id
1 'polypeptide(L)'
;MSFMKSILGSVAALALTTTAALGDPAIIFDLGGKFDKSFNEAAFKGAERWADETGGSFREIELQNEAQREQALRRFAEAGSNPIVMAGFAFADALSKVAPDYPDTKFAVIDVNWLSMPNVRGIGFNEHEGSYLVG
;
A
#
# COMPACT_ATOMS: atom_id res chain seq x y z
N MET A 1 -11.28 -39.99 44.69
CA MET A 1 -10.73 -38.68 44.32
C MET A 1 -9.36 -38.86 43.69
N SER A 2 -9.26 -38.85 42.36
CA SER A 2 -8.08 -38.40 41.60
C SER A 2 -8.39 -38.55 40.12
N PHE A 3 -9.22 -37.64 39.60
CA PHE A 3 -9.67 -37.59 38.20
C PHE A 3 -9.00 -36.40 37.48
N MET A 4 -7.68 -36.23 37.69
CA MET A 4 -6.96 -35.03 37.26
C MET A 4 -5.59 -35.37 36.66
N LYS A 5 -5.57 -36.13 35.57
CA LYS A 5 -4.32 -36.45 34.84
C LYS A 5 -4.41 -36.44 33.30
N SER A 6 -5.50 -35.95 32.70
CA SER A 6 -5.69 -36.09 31.24
C SER A 6 -5.91 -34.80 30.44
N ILE A 7 -5.55 -33.61 30.93
CA ILE A 7 -5.74 -32.35 30.18
C ILE A 7 -4.47 -31.49 30.20
N LEU A 8 -3.35 -32.03 29.73
CA LEU A 8 -2.09 -31.28 29.57
C LEU A 8 -1.45 -31.42 28.17
N GLY A 9 -2.18 -31.99 27.20
CA GLY A 9 -1.60 -32.43 25.93
C GLY A 9 -1.92 -31.64 24.66
N SER A 10 -2.65 -30.51 24.70
CA SER A 10 -3.16 -29.87 23.47
C SER A 10 -2.76 -28.40 23.22
N VAL A 11 -1.79 -27.83 23.94
CA VAL A 11 -1.49 -26.38 23.80
C VAL A 11 -0.31 -26.06 22.86
N ALA A 12 0.44 -27.02 22.35
CA ALA A 12 1.73 -26.72 21.71
C ALA A 12 1.77 -26.66 20.16
N ALA A 13 0.64 -26.71 19.43
CA ALA A 13 0.67 -26.95 17.97
C ALA A 13 -0.01 -25.89 17.08
N LEU A 14 -0.33 -24.69 17.56
CA LEU A 14 -1.01 -23.66 16.74
C LEU A 14 -0.32 -22.28 16.69
N ALA A 15 0.92 -22.17 17.18
CA ALA A 15 1.74 -20.98 16.98
C ALA A 15 2.69 -21.13 15.77
N LEU A 16 2.17 -21.63 14.64
CA LEU A 16 2.70 -21.23 13.34
C LEU A 16 2.02 -19.89 13.06
N THR A 17 2.53 -18.81 13.65
CA THR A 17 2.29 -17.49 13.11
C THR A 17 2.79 -17.57 11.68
N THR A 18 1.85 -17.60 10.74
CA THR A 18 2.10 -17.31 9.35
C THR A 18 2.73 -15.92 9.34
N THR A 19 4.06 -15.89 9.36
CA THR A 19 4.79 -14.89 8.59
C THR A 19 4.42 -15.18 7.15
N ALA A 20 3.21 -14.76 6.77
CA ALA A 20 2.89 -14.60 5.37
C ALA A 20 4.03 -13.75 4.83
N ALA A 21 4.83 -14.32 3.94
CA ALA A 21 5.81 -13.54 3.21
C ALA A 21 5.03 -12.43 2.53
N LEU A 22 5.06 -11.24 3.12
CA LEU A 22 4.48 -10.05 2.50
C LEU A 22 5.30 -9.85 1.23
N GLY A 23 4.67 -9.97 0.07
CA GLY A 23 5.38 -9.72 -1.18
C GLY A 23 5.84 -8.28 -1.23
N ASP A 24 6.96 -8.02 -1.91
CA ASP A 24 7.59 -6.69 -1.92
C ASP A 24 6.56 -5.58 -2.18
N PRO A 25 6.60 -4.47 -1.42
CA PRO A 25 5.73 -3.33 -1.68
C PRO A 25 5.89 -2.82 -3.12
N ALA A 26 4.85 -2.19 -3.65
CA ALA A 26 4.92 -1.52 -4.93
C ALA A 26 4.51 -0.05 -4.80
N ILE A 27 5.13 0.83 -5.58
CA ILE A 27 4.74 2.22 -5.75
C ILE A 27 4.38 2.52 -7.21
N ILE A 28 3.26 3.20 -7.42
CA ILE A 28 2.79 3.64 -8.74
C ILE A 28 2.83 5.17 -8.77
N PHE A 29 3.68 5.73 -9.62
CA PHE A 29 3.76 7.17 -9.85
C PHE A 29 2.76 7.57 -10.93
N ASP A 30 1.97 8.63 -10.68
CA ASP A 30 1.07 9.17 -11.69
C ASP A 30 1.85 9.92 -12.79
N LEU A 31 1.14 10.57 -13.70
CA LEU A 31 1.73 11.38 -14.76
C LEU A 31 2.67 12.46 -14.20
N GLY A 32 3.68 12.82 -14.99
CA GLY A 32 4.74 13.77 -14.59
C GLY A 32 6.09 13.10 -14.31
N GLY A 33 6.08 11.78 -14.09
CA GLY A 33 7.28 10.97 -13.92
C GLY A 33 7.84 11.03 -12.50
N LYS A 34 8.75 10.10 -12.19
CA LYS A 34 9.29 9.86 -10.84
C LYS A 34 10.16 11.01 -10.33
N PHE A 35 10.88 11.70 -11.23
CA PHE A 35 11.80 12.78 -10.90
C PHE A 35 11.23 14.16 -11.28
N ASP A 36 9.98 14.40 -10.88
CA ASP A 36 9.22 15.62 -11.16
C ASP A 36 9.65 16.83 -10.29
N LYS A 37 10.66 16.67 -9.41
CA LYS A 37 11.11 17.66 -8.42
C LYS A 37 10.03 18.09 -7.42
N SER A 38 8.95 17.32 -7.31
CA SER A 38 7.79 17.68 -6.52
C SER A 38 7.15 16.43 -5.93
N PHE A 39 5.92 16.12 -6.30
CA PHE A 39 5.06 15.18 -5.61
C PHE A 39 5.51 13.72 -5.79
N ASN A 40 5.75 13.28 -7.03
CA ASN A 40 6.19 11.90 -7.29
C ASN A 40 7.59 11.66 -6.70
N GLU A 41 8.49 12.64 -6.83
CA GLU A 41 9.84 12.51 -6.27
C GLU A 41 9.83 12.45 -4.74
N ALA A 42 8.91 13.18 -4.09
CA ALA A 42 8.72 13.09 -2.64
C ALA A 42 8.22 11.70 -2.21
N ALA A 43 7.28 11.11 -2.97
CA ALA A 43 6.80 9.76 -2.73
C ALA A 43 7.93 8.72 -2.92
N PHE A 44 8.75 8.88 -3.97
CA PHE A 44 9.90 8.02 -4.23
C PHE A 44 10.92 8.07 -3.09
N LYS A 45 11.31 9.27 -2.63
CA LYS A 45 12.22 9.44 -1.48
C LYS A 45 11.69 8.78 -0.22
N GLY A 46 10.37 8.78 0.00
CA GLY A 46 9.74 8.04 1.09
C GLY A 46 9.93 6.53 0.97
N ALA A 47 9.77 5.97 -0.23
CA ALA A 47 9.99 4.56 -0.52
C ALA A 47 11.47 4.16 -0.39
N GLU A 48 12.40 4.98 -0.92
CA GLU A 48 13.85 4.78 -0.75
C GLU A 48 14.24 4.76 0.73
N ARG A 49 13.77 5.75 1.50
CA ARG A 49 14.04 5.80 2.94
C ARG A 49 13.54 4.55 3.67
N TRP A 50 12.35 4.05 3.32
CA TRP A 50 11.84 2.80 3.89
C TRP A 50 12.74 1.61 3.54
N ALA A 51 13.21 1.50 2.29
CA ALA A 51 14.13 0.44 1.88
C ALA A 51 15.44 0.51 2.66
N ASP A 52 16.02 1.71 2.82
CA ASP A 52 17.25 1.95 3.58
C ASP A 52 17.09 1.58 5.07
N GLU A 53 15.98 1.98 5.69
CA GLU A 53 15.73 1.73 7.12
C GLU A 53 15.39 0.27 7.43
N THR A 54 14.82 -0.47 6.47
CA THR A 54 14.35 -1.86 6.69
C THR A 54 15.23 -2.93 6.05
N GLY A 55 16.09 -2.56 5.11
CA GLY A 55 16.79 -3.50 4.22
C GLY A 55 15.87 -4.19 3.21
N GLY A 56 14.64 -3.72 3.07
CA GLY A 56 13.66 -4.23 2.12
C GLY A 56 13.88 -3.73 0.69
N SER A 57 13.07 -4.26 -0.24
CA SER A 57 13.02 -3.78 -1.62
C SER A 57 11.58 -3.44 -2.00
N PHE A 58 11.39 -2.57 -2.99
CA PHE A 58 10.08 -2.25 -3.54
C PHE A 58 10.11 -2.26 -5.06
N ARG A 59 8.95 -2.52 -5.66
CA ARG A 59 8.72 -2.44 -7.10
C ARG A 59 8.16 -1.07 -7.45
N GLU A 60 8.40 -0.60 -8.65
CA GLU A 60 7.90 0.71 -9.10
C GLU A 60 7.44 0.71 -10.55
N ILE A 61 6.56 1.66 -10.89
CA ILE A 61 6.23 1.99 -12.28
C ILE A 61 5.88 3.49 -12.39
N GLU A 62 6.27 4.09 -13.53
CA GLU A 62 5.82 5.41 -13.95
C GLU A 62 4.75 5.26 -15.04
N LEU A 63 3.57 5.82 -14.81
CA LEU A 63 2.50 5.77 -15.79
C LEU A 63 2.80 6.66 -17.00
N GLN A 64 2.50 6.15 -18.18
CA GLN A 64 2.66 6.87 -19.45
C GLN A 64 1.38 7.59 -19.85
N ASN A 65 0.22 7.10 -19.40
CA ASN A 65 -1.07 7.72 -19.61
C ASN A 65 -2.10 7.24 -18.57
N GLU A 66 -3.21 7.96 -18.47
CA GLU A 66 -4.26 7.73 -17.48
C GLU A 66 -4.91 6.34 -17.56
N ALA A 67 -5.02 5.78 -18.78
CA ALA A 67 -5.67 4.50 -19.01
C ALA A 67 -4.91 3.32 -18.38
N GLN A 68 -3.64 3.52 -17.99
CA GLN A 68 -2.82 2.47 -17.37
C GLN A 68 -3.09 2.28 -15.87
N ARG A 69 -3.79 3.21 -15.19
CA ARG A 69 -3.96 3.15 -13.71
C ARG A 69 -4.57 1.84 -13.23
N GLU A 70 -5.68 1.41 -13.82
CA GLU A 70 -6.35 0.17 -13.43
C GLU A 70 -5.48 -1.05 -13.73
N GLN A 71 -4.90 -1.11 -14.92
CA GLN A 71 -4.03 -2.22 -15.32
C GLN A 71 -2.81 -2.34 -14.41
N ALA A 72 -2.18 -1.23 -14.01
CA ALA A 72 -1.03 -1.22 -13.12
C ALA A 72 -1.38 -1.75 -11.72
N LEU A 73 -2.52 -1.33 -11.16
CA LEU A 73 -3.03 -1.83 -9.88
C LEU A 73 -3.23 -3.35 -9.90
N ARG A 74 -3.97 -3.84 -10.90
CA ARG A 74 -4.23 -5.28 -11.08
C ARG A 74 -2.94 -6.07 -11.24
N ARG A 75 -2.02 -5.59 -12.08
CA ARG A 75 -0.72 -6.24 -12.31
C ARG A 75 0.08 -6.40 -11.02
N PHE A 76 0.17 -5.37 -10.18
CA PHE A 76 0.92 -5.48 -8.92
C PHE A 76 0.23 -6.37 -7.89
N ALA A 77 -1.10 -6.34 -7.83
CA ALA A 77 -1.89 -7.19 -6.94
C ALA A 77 -1.80 -8.67 -7.32
N GLU A 78 -1.92 -8.99 -8.61
CA GLU A 78 -1.72 -10.34 -9.16
C GLU A 78 -0.30 -10.84 -8.95
N ALA A 79 0.69 -9.96 -9.03
CA ALA A 79 2.08 -10.27 -8.74
C ALA A 79 2.41 -10.31 -7.23
N GLY A 80 1.40 -10.24 -6.37
CA GLY A 80 1.51 -10.42 -4.92
C GLY A 80 2.18 -9.27 -4.17
N SER A 81 2.27 -8.07 -4.76
CA SER A 81 2.90 -6.92 -4.08
C SER A 81 2.04 -6.45 -2.91
N ASN A 82 2.63 -6.21 -1.74
CA ASN A 82 1.85 -5.83 -0.56
C ASN A 82 2.67 -5.00 0.45
N PRO A 83 2.33 -3.72 0.70
CA PRO A 83 1.23 -2.96 0.12
C PRO A 83 1.51 -2.44 -1.30
N ILE A 84 0.45 -1.98 -1.97
CA ILE A 84 0.53 -1.20 -3.22
C ILE A 84 0.19 0.26 -2.89
N VAL A 85 1.12 1.16 -3.18
CA VAL A 85 1.02 2.60 -2.89
C VAL A 85 0.83 3.36 -4.19
N MET A 86 -0.13 4.27 -4.24
CA MET A 86 -0.34 5.15 -5.39
C MET A 86 -0.12 6.60 -5.00
N ALA A 87 0.67 7.30 -5.80
CA ALA A 87 0.89 8.72 -5.65
C ALA A 87 -0.17 9.50 -6.44
N GLY A 88 -1.19 10.03 -5.74
CA GLY A 88 -2.08 11.06 -6.28
C GLY A 88 -3.56 10.66 -6.35
N PHE A 89 -4.41 11.67 -6.29
CA PHE A 89 -5.87 11.49 -6.21
C PHE A 89 -6.50 10.82 -7.43
N ALA A 90 -5.88 10.93 -8.60
CA ALA A 90 -6.42 10.41 -9.85
C ALA A 90 -6.54 8.87 -9.88
N PHE A 91 -5.97 8.18 -8.89
CA PHE A 91 -6.15 6.74 -8.69
C PHE A 91 -7.46 6.37 -7.99
N ALA A 92 -8.20 7.31 -7.39
CA ALA A 92 -9.36 6.99 -6.55
C ALA A 92 -10.41 6.13 -7.30
N ASP A 93 -10.77 6.50 -8.53
CA ASP A 93 -11.75 5.77 -9.34
C ASP A 93 -11.26 4.37 -9.71
N ALA A 94 -10.01 4.24 -10.16
CA ALA A 94 -9.43 2.94 -10.51
C ALA A 94 -9.31 2.04 -9.27
N LEU A 95 -8.84 2.59 -8.15
CA LEU A 95 -8.69 1.86 -6.90
C LEU A 95 -10.03 1.38 -6.35
N SER A 96 -11.09 2.20 -6.43
CA SER A 96 -12.42 1.82 -5.96
C SER A 96 -12.97 0.57 -6.67
N LYS A 97 -12.57 0.35 -7.94
CA LYS A 97 -12.93 -0.82 -8.72
C LYS A 97 -12.04 -2.02 -8.42
N VAL A 98 -10.74 -1.79 -8.23
CA VAL A 98 -9.74 -2.87 -8.10
C VAL A 98 -9.64 -3.41 -6.68
N ALA A 99 -9.65 -2.56 -5.67
CA ALA A 99 -9.41 -3.00 -4.28
C ALA A 99 -10.36 -4.12 -3.79
N PRO A 100 -11.67 -4.13 -4.15
CA PRO A 100 -12.58 -5.22 -3.77
C PRO A 100 -12.20 -6.59 -4.36
N ASP A 101 -11.56 -6.62 -5.52
CA ASP A 101 -11.14 -7.86 -6.20
C ASP A 101 -9.94 -8.53 -5.50
N TYR A 102 -9.21 -7.79 -4.66
CA TYR A 102 -7.99 -8.25 -3.97
C TYR A 102 -8.06 -7.97 -2.46
N PRO A 103 -8.96 -8.63 -1.70
CA PRO A 103 -9.22 -8.31 -0.29
C PRO A 103 -8.01 -8.47 0.64
N ASP A 104 -7.06 -9.34 0.28
CA ASP A 104 -5.84 -9.61 1.06
C ASP A 104 -4.70 -8.63 0.74
N THR A 105 -4.77 -7.91 -0.38
CA THR A 105 -3.79 -6.89 -0.76
C THR A 105 -4.11 -5.59 -0.03
N LYS A 106 -3.11 -4.99 0.63
CA LYS A 106 -3.26 -3.67 1.24
C LYS A 106 -2.90 -2.60 0.22
N PHE A 107 -3.76 -1.59 0.11
CA PHE A 107 -3.54 -0.44 -0.75
C PHE A 107 -3.38 0.82 0.09
N ALA A 108 -2.52 1.73 -0.35
CA ALA A 108 -2.45 3.09 0.16
C ALA A 108 -2.56 4.08 -0.99
N VAL A 109 -3.37 5.12 -0.83
CA VAL A 109 -3.52 6.18 -1.82
C VAL A 109 -3.19 7.52 -1.18
N ILE A 110 -2.16 8.18 -1.72
CA ILE A 110 -1.72 9.50 -1.30
C ILE A 110 -2.57 10.54 -2.01
N ASP A 111 -2.90 11.62 -1.30
CA ASP A 111 -3.75 12.73 -1.76
C ASP A 111 -5.26 12.36 -1.86
N VAL A 112 -5.71 11.42 -1.01
CA VAL A 112 -7.12 11.00 -0.96
C VAL A 112 -7.53 10.74 0.49
N ASN A 113 -8.60 11.40 0.95
CA ASN A 113 -9.18 11.18 2.28
C ASN A 113 -10.66 10.75 2.26
N TRP A 114 -11.30 10.71 1.08
CA TRP A 114 -12.72 10.37 0.93
C TRP A 114 -12.98 8.89 0.60
N LEU A 115 -11.94 8.12 0.25
CA LEU A 115 -12.09 6.72 -0.13
C LEU A 115 -11.93 5.80 1.07
N SER A 116 -13.01 5.11 1.45
CA SER A 116 -13.06 4.23 2.62
C SER A 116 -13.43 2.81 2.23
N MET A 117 -12.48 1.88 2.35
CA MET A 117 -12.65 0.43 2.10
C MET A 117 -11.77 -0.37 3.08
N PRO A 118 -12.10 -1.64 3.40
CA PRO A 118 -11.41 -2.41 4.45
C PRO A 118 -9.90 -2.65 4.23
N ASN A 119 -9.46 -2.65 2.97
CA ASN A 119 -8.07 -2.89 2.57
C ASN A 119 -7.41 -1.66 1.95
N VAL A 120 -8.01 -0.47 2.08
CA VAL A 120 -7.49 0.79 1.53
C VAL A 120 -7.21 1.80 2.63
N ARG A 121 -6.00 2.36 2.61
CA ARG A 121 -5.61 3.50 3.43
C ARG A 121 -5.54 4.76 2.59
N GLY A 122 -6.50 5.67 2.77
CA GLY A 122 -6.40 7.04 2.26
C GLY A 122 -5.48 7.91 3.12
N ILE A 123 -4.63 8.71 2.48
CA ILE A 123 -3.76 9.71 3.10
C ILE A 123 -4.06 11.05 2.42
N GLY A 124 -4.80 11.95 3.08
CA GLY A 124 -4.98 13.33 2.62
C GLY A 124 -4.14 14.30 3.44
N PHE A 125 -3.89 15.49 2.89
CA PHE A 125 -3.27 16.59 3.63
C PHE A 125 -4.26 17.75 3.80
N ASN A 126 -3.92 18.70 4.66
CA ASN A 126 -4.63 19.97 4.78
C ASN A 126 -3.84 21.03 4.02
N GLU A 127 -3.73 20.88 2.69
CA GLU A 127 -2.86 21.71 1.84
C GLU A 127 -3.23 23.20 1.91
N HIS A 128 -4.50 23.49 2.20
CA HIS A 128 -5.02 24.84 2.40
C HIS A 128 -4.39 25.55 3.62
N GLU A 129 -4.02 24.84 4.69
CA GLU A 129 -3.34 25.42 5.85
C GLU A 129 -1.94 25.91 5.48
N GLY A 130 -1.19 25.10 4.72
CA GLY A 130 0.13 25.48 4.23
C GLY A 130 0.07 26.59 3.17
N SER A 131 -0.89 26.48 2.24
CA SER A 131 -1.11 27.46 1.18
C SER A 131 -1.44 28.85 1.74
N TYR A 132 -2.19 28.92 2.85
CA TYR A 132 -2.50 30.18 3.53
C TYR A 132 -1.24 30.92 4.00
N LEU A 133 -0.19 30.21 4.43
CA LEU A 133 1.04 30.82 4.94
C LEU A 133 1.93 31.42 3.85
N VAL A 134 1.85 30.90 2.62
CA VAL A 134 2.74 31.27 1.51
C VAL A 134 2.07 32.18 0.46
N GLY A 135 0.87 32.68 0.77
CA GLY A 135 -0.03 33.42 -0.14
C GLY A 135 0.60 34.59 -0.89
#